data_AF-A0A9P1D3U0-F1
#
_entry.id   AF-A0A9P1D3U0-F1
#
_cell.length_a   1.000
_cell.length_b   1.000
_cell.length_c   1.000
_cell.angle_alpha   90.00
_cell.angle_beta   90.00
_cell.angle_gamma   90.00
#
_symmetry.space_group_name_H-M   'P 1'
#
loop_
_entity.id
_entity.type
_entity.pdbx_description
1 polymer ?
#
loop_
_entity_poly.entity_id
_entity_poly.type
_entity_poly.pdbx_seq_one_letter_code
_entity_poly.pdbx_strand_id
1 'polypeptide(L)'
;MNAGFVDNAGFLTTEEKPFNVLARAAGGLLKQPDMESEQEALGTFKEKFLICRNRPENDLQWDSKDVRWSGKASMSRRHRFLTTKDLHWQWFNPLVFGMAAELGEGCTPAEALKEVEEMKAAAMRYVEHSPGWSKEVGLFVNIFGHNNVNSLFIHIIDLSEVGPSYKAQQHKNCPLDAVVKLLQEEAQETSLQRISVVDRSAATKSSARLADLRGGFRGTGGATSLKEELVERVPVLRDAGAFREARRILREDYGGCASLKAELSFAGFIDEAGKLTTGTKPFNLFARIASGEMQQPGMEDEQAALQSYGERFVVCKNRPENDEHWDSEEPEWLGKASMAARHRFLTTKDLRWSFFNALTLGMTDESDLRAALSEAIQLLEDLRSAAVTYVGGRRQQGWSEQLGLYFHVFGHNSVNSLHLHMVDMKAVGPTFRKLEYKNCPLNAILKVLQEEMAQLQSLPRGLDQIEASAELLELNVGGELLAISEQCFLSWNPEVLEGLKAKPRDGQGHIFLDLPAAPVKVLLDALRMRQLRQQQGKTLQLRCVVDEDLRTVAKVLGFSISGPTQWQPVAVAVAGAALATFVALRRKQ
;
A
#
# COMPACT_ATOMS: atom_id res chain seq x y z
N MET A 1 -15.49 -8.94 -30.44
CA MET A 1 -16.35 -10.12 -30.73
C MET A 1 -16.86 -10.63 -29.39
N ASN A 2 -18.17 -10.67 -29.20
CA ASN A 2 -18.79 -11.18 -27.98
C ASN A 2 -18.54 -12.71 -27.94
N ALA A 3 -17.85 -13.22 -26.92
CA ALA A 3 -17.55 -14.65 -26.81
C ALA A 3 -18.80 -15.50 -26.52
N GLY A 4 -19.99 -14.87 -26.47
CA GLY A 4 -21.29 -15.52 -26.39
C GLY A 4 -21.66 -15.99 -24.99
N PHE A 5 -20.88 -15.61 -23.95
CA PHE A 5 -21.15 -16.04 -22.58
C PHE A 5 -22.31 -15.30 -21.90
N VAL A 6 -22.69 -14.13 -22.42
CA VAL A 6 -23.82 -13.33 -21.96
C VAL A 6 -24.73 -13.08 -23.16
N ASP A 7 -26.02 -13.34 -22.99
CA ASP A 7 -27.02 -13.09 -24.02
C ASP A 7 -27.38 -11.59 -24.13
N ASN A 8 -28.23 -11.24 -25.09
CA ASN A 8 -28.64 -9.84 -25.29
C ASN A 8 -29.51 -9.28 -24.15
N ALA A 9 -29.97 -10.12 -23.23
CA ALA A 9 -30.75 -9.73 -22.07
C ALA A 9 -29.90 -9.60 -20.80
N GLY A 10 -28.58 -9.78 -20.89
CA GLY A 10 -27.67 -9.66 -19.75
C GLY A 10 -27.60 -10.92 -18.89
N PHE A 11 -28.02 -12.08 -19.38
CA PHE A 11 -27.94 -13.34 -18.64
C PHE A 11 -26.82 -14.23 -19.17
N LEU A 12 -26.22 -15.02 -18.27
CA LEU A 12 -25.26 -16.04 -18.64
C LEU A 12 -25.92 -17.07 -19.56
N THR A 13 -25.28 -17.32 -20.71
CA THR A 13 -25.81 -18.25 -21.69
C THR A 13 -25.98 -19.66 -21.11
N THR A 14 -27.12 -20.26 -21.41
CA THR A 14 -27.40 -21.67 -21.11
C THR A 14 -27.32 -22.53 -22.38
N GLU A 15 -26.89 -21.96 -23.50
CA GLU A 15 -26.73 -22.66 -24.77
C GLU A 15 -25.64 -23.75 -24.72
N GLU A 16 -25.51 -24.53 -25.80
CA GLU A 16 -24.46 -25.54 -25.90
C GLU A 16 -23.08 -24.95 -26.21
N LYS A 17 -23.02 -23.74 -26.79
CA LYS A 17 -21.77 -23.08 -27.19
C LYS A 17 -21.87 -21.56 -26.98
N PRO A 18 -21.04 -20.97 -26.09
CA PRO A 18 -20.05 -21.64 -25.24
C PRO A 18 -20.72 -22.48 -24.13
N PHE A 19 -20.15 -23.65 -23.83
CA PHE A 19 -20.70 -24.56 -22.84
C PHE A 19 -20.41 -24.08 -21.42
N ASN A 20 -21.43 -23.59 -20.71
CA ASN A 20 -21.34 -23.19 -19.30
C ASN A 20 -22.07 -24.20 -18.40
N VAL A 21 -21.31 -25.13 -17.83
CA VAL A 21 -21.87 -26.25 -17.04
C VAL A 21 -22.69 -25.77 -15.83
N LEU A 22 -22.25 -24.69 -15.18
CA LEU A 22 -22.90 -24.17 -13.97
C LEU A 22 -24.16 -23.38 -14.32
N ALA A 23 -24.13 -22.53 -15.35
CA ALA A 23 -25.32 -21.81 -15.80
C ALA A 23 -26.41 -22.78 -16.28
N ARG A 24 -26.04 -23.84 -16.99
CA ARG A 24 -26.99 -24.89 -17.41
C ARG A 24 -27.59 -25.66 -16.25
N ALA A 25 -26.80 -25.97 -15.23
CA ALA A 25 -27.30 -26.63 -14.01
C ALA A 25 -28.24 -25.69 -13.24
N ALA A 26 -27.84 -24.44 -13.05
CA ALA A 26 -28.64 -23.38 -12.41
C ALA A 26 -29.98 -23.13 -13.12
N GLY A 27 -29.98 -23.13 -14.46
CA GLY A 27 -31.18 -23.03 -15.29
C GLY A 27 -32.00 -24.33 -15.41
N GLY A 28 -31.63 -25.41 -14.72
CA GLY A 28 -32.35 -26.69 -14.73
C GLY A 28 -32.21 -27.52 -16.01
N LEU A 29 -31.33 -27.13 -16.93
CA LEU A 29 -31.07 -27.83 -18.19
C LEU A 29 -30.06 -28.98 -18.06
N LEU A 30 -29.35 -29.06 -16.93
CA LEU A 30 -28.39 -30.12 -16.63
C LEU A 30 -28.66 -30.68 -15.23
N LYS A 31 -29.13 -31.94 -15.16
CA LYS A 31 -29.28 -32.68 -13.90
C LYS A 31 -28.02 -33.49 -13.60
N GLN A 32 -27.52 -33.41 -12.37
CA GLN A 32 -26.40 -34.24 -11.91
C GLN A 32 -26.91 -35.39 -11.02
N PRO A 33 -26.16 -36.51 -10.91
CA PRO A 33 -26.51 -37.59 -9.99
C PRO A 33 -26.62 -37.10 -8.55
N ASP A 34 -27.65 -37.58 -7.84
CA ASP A 34 -27.98 -37.22 -6.44
C ASP A 34 -28.19 -35.71 -6.18
N MET A 35 -28.43 -34.92 -7.22
CA MET A 35 -28.60 -33.47 -7.07
C MET A 35 -29.75 -33.11 -6.12
N GLU A 36 -30.83 -33.91 -6.12
CA GLU A 36 -31.99 -33.70 -5.24
C GLU A 36 -31.62 -33.80 -3.75
N SER A 37 -30.90 -34.85 -3.35
CA SER A 37 -30.49 -35.02 -1.95
C SER A 37 -29.48 -33.96 -1.51
N GLU A 38 -28.57 -33.55 -2.40
CA GLU A 38 -27.63 -32.44 -2.15
C GLU A 38 -28.37 -31.09 -2.01
N GLN A 39 -29.43 -30.86 -2.80
CA GLN A 39 -30.25 -29.64 -2.68
C GLN A 39 -31.08 -29.62 -1.40
N GLU A 40 -31.57 -30.76 -0.91
CA GLU A 40 -32.31 -30.78 0.37
C GLU A 40 -31.44 -30.31 1.55
N ALA A 41 -30.12 -30.56 1.51
CA ALA A 41 -29.20 -30.07 2.54
C ALA A 41 -29.08 -28.53 2.58
N LEU A 42 -29.43 -27.81 1.50
CA LEU A 42 -29.51 -26.34 1.51
C LEU A 42 -30.74 -25.81 2.27
N GLY A 43 -31.76 -26.63 2.55
CA GLY A 43 -33.01 -26.16 3.15
C GLY A 43 -33.67 -25.04 2.33
N THR A 44 -34.00 -23.92 2.96
CA THR A 44 -34.64 -22.77 2.29
C THR A 44 -33.72 -22.10 1.26
N PHE A 45 -32.41 -22.24 1.37
CA PHE A 45 -31.46 -21.66 0.40
C PHE A 45 -31.53 -22.32 -0.98
N LYS A 46 -32.12 -23.53 -1.09
CA LYS A 46 -32.25 -24.26 -2.37
C LYS A 46 -33.11 -23.52 -3.39
N GLU A 47 -33.94 -22.57 -2.96
CA GLU A 47 -34.72 -21.74 -3.89
C GLU A 47 -33.84 -20.76 -4.67
N LYS A 48 -32.70 -20.34 -4.09
CA LYS A 48 -31.81 -19.31 -4.64
C LYS A 48 -30.47 -19.86 -5.14
N PHE A 49 -29.94 -20.87 -4.47
CA PHE A 49 -28.64 -21.45 -4.76
C PHE A 49 -28.75 -22.90 -5.20
N LEU A 50 -27.68 -23.39 -5.83
CA LEU A 50 -27.57 -24.75 -6.32
C LEU A 50 -26.22 -25.35 -5.93
N ILE A 51 -26.24 -26.54 -5.31
CA ILE A 51 -25.03 -27.36 -5.14
C ILE A 51 -24.76 -28.16 -6.42
N CYS A 52 -23.55 -28.04 -6.94
CA CYS A 52 -23.03 -28.79 -8.06
C CYS A 52 -21.89 -29.71 -7.63
N ARG A 53 -21.81 -30.88 -8.25
CA ARG A 53 -20.72 -31.84 -8.13
C ARG A 53 -19.69 -31.65 -9.24
N ASN A 54 -18.47 -32.10 -8.97
CA ASN A 54 -17.49 -32.31 -10.03
C ASN A 54 -17.89 -33.53 -10.88
N ARG A 55 -17.15 -33.79 -11.96
CA ARG A 55 -17.34 -35.04 -12.70
C ARG A 55 -17.01 -36.24 -11.80
N PRO A 56 -17.75 -37.36 -11.88
CA PRO A 56 -17.50 -38.53 -11.03
C PRO A 56 -16.05 -39.02 -11.05
N GLU A 57 -15.39 -39.00 -12.20
CA GLU A 57 -13.99 -39.39 -12.34
C GLU A 57 -13.03 -38.44 -11.61
N ASN A 58 -13.35 -37.15 -11.49
CA ASN A 58 -12.55 -36.18 -10.75
C ASN A 58 -12.71 -36.39 -9.24
N ASP A 59 -13.91 -36.71 -8.78
CA ASP A 59 -14.19 -37.05 -7.37
C ASP A 59 -13.50 -38.37 -6.98
N LEU A 60 -13.54 -39.39 -7.84
CA LEU A 60 -12.88 -40.68 -7.58
C LEU A 60 -11.35 -40.60 -7.52
N GLN A 61 -10.76 -39.54 -8.09
CA GLN A 61 -9.30 -39.39 -8.24
C GLN A 61 -8.75 -38.24 -7.38
N TRP A 62 -9.51 -37.78 -6.38
CA TRP A 62 -9.15 -36.64 -5.54
C TRP A 62 -7.76 -36.78 -4.88
N ASP A 63 -7.39 -37.99 -4.44
CA ASP A 63 -6.10 -38.32 -3.80
C ASP A 63 -5.04 -38.86 -4.77
N SER A 64 -5.35 -38.89 -6.07
CA SER A 64 -4.49 -39.48 -7.08
C SER A 64 -3.17 -38.73 -7.18
N LYS A 65 -2.06 -39.48 -7.08
CA LYS A 65 -0.69 -38.96 -7.25
C LYS A 65 -0.26 -38.90 -8.71
N ASP A 66 -1.09 -39.37 -9.64
CA ASP A 66 -0.81 -39.30 -11.07
C ASP A 66 -0.93 -37.85 -11.56
N VAL A 67 0.14 -37.34 -12.17
CA VAL A 67 0.26 -35.95 -12.64
C VAL A 67 -0.85 -35.57 -13.62
N ARG A 68 -1.46 -36.54 -14.33
CA ARG A 68 -2.55 -36.28 -15.27
C ARG A 68 -3.82 -35.76 -14.59
N TRP A 69 -4.00 -36.09 -13.31
CA TRP A 69 -5.13 -35.67 -12.48
C TRP A 69 -4.82 -34.41 -11.67
N SER A 70 -3.54 -34.03 -11.57
CA SER A 70 -3.09 -32.80 -10.91
C SER A 70 -3.78 -31.59 -11.53
N GLY A 71 -4.62 -30.92 -10.74
CA GLY A 71 -5.37 -29.75 -11.16
C GLY A 71 -6.65 -30.04 -11.95
N LYS A 72 -7.01 -31.31 -12.16
CA LYS A 72 -8.31 -31.73 -12.74
C LYS A 72 -9.20 -32.43 -11.73
N ALA A 73 -8.61 -33.31 -10.93
CA ALA A 73 -9.32 -34.01 -9.87
C ALA A 73 -9.83 -33.02 -8.81
N SER A 74 -10.81 -33.47 -8.04
CA SER A 74 -11.36 -32.72 -6.91
C SER A 74 -10.27 -32.37 -5.90
N MET A 75 -10.35 -31.17 -5.31
CA MET A 75 -9.29 -30.65 -4.44
C MET A 75 -9.24 -31.35 -3.08
N SER A 76 -10.32 -32.00 -2.67
CA SER A 76 -10.39 -32.82 -1.47
C SER A 76 -11.36 -33.98 -1.70
N ARG A 77 -11.39 -34.93 -0.77
CA ARG A 77 -12.37 -36.04 -0.79
C ARG A 77 -13.81 -35.55 -0.91
N ARG A 78 -14.09 -34.40 -0.29
CA ARG A 78 -15.38 -33.71 -0.30
C ARG A 78 -15.19 -32.31 -0.86
N HIS A 79 -15.42 -32.21 -2.16
CA HIS A 79 -15.33 -30.96 -2.89
C HIS A 79 -16.64 -30.75 -3.66
N ARG A 80 -17.32 -29.64 -3.38
CA ARG A 80 -18.56 -29.24 -4.05
C ARG A 80 -18.46 -27.79 -4.50
N PHE A 81 -19.39 -27.40 -5.36
CA PHE A 81 -19.53 -26.04 -5.84
C PHE A 81 -20.90 -25.52 -5.43
N LEU A 82 -20.98 -24.35 -4.82
CA LEU A 82 -22.24 -23.60 -4.66
C LEU A 82 -22.30 -22.52 -5.73
N THR A 83 -23.37 -22.45 -6.50
CA THR A 83 -23.62 -21.38 -7.48
C THR A 83 -24.99 -20.75 -7.25
N THR A 84 -25.25 -19.59 -7.86
CA THR A 84 -26.54 -18.90 -7.81
C THR A 84 -27.44 -19.31 -8.98
N LYS A 85 -28.75 -19.38 -8.73
CA LYS A 85 -29.77 -19.55 -9.78
C LYS A 85 -30.07 -18.26 -10.51
N ASP A 86 -29.66 -17.11 -9.96
CA ASP A 86 -29.71 -15.84 -10.67
C ASP A 86 -28.59 -15.79 -11.71
N LEU A 87 -28.96 -15.97 -12.96
CA LEU A 87 -28.04 -16.01 -14.10
C LEU A 87 -27.65 -14.62 -14.60
N HIS A 88 -28.06 -13.53 -13.96
CA HIS A 88 -27.67 -12.19 -14.39
C HIS A 88 -26.14 -12.04 -14.41
N TRP A 89 -25.60 -11.38 -15.45
CA TRP A 89 -24.16 -11.31 -15.70
C TRP A 89 -23.37 -10.72 -14.53
N GLN A 90 -23.97 -9.82 -13.75
CA GLN A 90 -23.34 -9.25 -12.54
C GLN A 90 -22.83 -10.32 -11.56
N TRP A 91 -23.42 -11.51 -11.60
CA TRP A 91 -23.03 -12.65 -10.79
C TRP A 91 -22.10 -13.61 -11.53
N PHE A 92 -21.37 -13.18 -12.57
CA PHE A 92 -20.45 -14.08 -13.27
C PHE A 92 -19.13 -14.30 -12.51
N ASN A 93 -18.66 -13.31 -11.76
CA ASN A 93 -17.42 -13.39 -10.98
C ASN A 93 -17.39 -12.34 -9.86
N PRO A 94 -16.75 -12.63 -8.71
CA PRO A 94 -16.64 -11.65 -7.63
C PRO A 94 -15.97 -10.34 -8.01
N LEU A 95 -15.12 -10.34 -9.05
CA LEU A 95 -14.44 -9.13 -9.52
C LEU A 95 -15.39 -8.01 -9.95
N VAL A 96 -16.62 -8.33 -10.38
CA VAL A 96 -17.57 -7.32 -10.90
C VAL A 96 -18.67 -6.93 -9.91
N PHE A 97 -18.62 -7.45 -8.70
CA PHE A 97 -19.56 -7.08 -7.64
C PHE A 97 -19.48 -5.59 -7.33
N GLY A 98 -20.62 -4.91 -7.28
CA GLY A 98 -20.67 -3.47 -7.04
C GLY A 98 -20.29 -2.57 -8.21
N MET A 99 -19.56 -3.09 -9.21
CA MET A 99 -19.11 -2.30 -10.37
C MET A 99 -20.22 -2.06 -11.41
N ALA A 100 -21.16 -3.00 -11.54
CA ALA A 100 -22.23 -2.88 -12.53
C ALA A 100 -23.08 -1.62 -12.30
N ALA A 101 -23.30 -1.23 -11.04
CA ALA A 101 -24.12 -0.09 -10.67
C ALA A 101 -23.67 1.23 -11.32
N GLU A 102 -22.37 1.37 -11.63
CA GLU A 102 -21.83 2.54 -12.33
C GLU A 102 -22.32 2.66 -13.78
N LEU A 103 -22.71 1.54 -14.39
CA LEU A 103 -23.30 1.47 -15.73
C LEU A 103 -24.82 1.69 -15.71
N GLY A 104 -25.40 1.98 -14.53
CA GLY A 104 -26.85 2.12 -14.36
C GLY A 104 -27.60 0.79 -14.31
N GLU A 105 -26.88 -0.33 -14.23
CA GLU A 105 -27.44 -1.68 -14.18
C GLU A 105 -26.90 -2.43 -12.96
N GLY A 106 -27.62 -3.43 -12.47
CA GLY A 106 -27.11 -4.37 -11.48
C GLY A 106 -27.02 -3.89 -10.02
N CYS A 107 -26.19 -4.55 -9.21
CA CYS A 107 -26.18 -4.43 -7.76
C CYS A 107 -25.08 -3.50 -7.22
N THR A 108 -25.41 -2.79 -6.14
CA THR A 108 -24.47 -2.00 -5.34
C THR A 108 -23.54 -2.91 -4.52
N PRO A 109 -22.39 -2.42 -4.02
CA PRO A 109 -21.52 -3.20 -3.14
C PRO A 109 -22.25 -3.77 -1.92
N ALA A 110 -23.22 -3.03 -1.36
CA ALA A 110 -24.02 -3.48 -0.22
C ALA A 110 -24.97 -4.64 -0.56
N GLU A 111 -25.57 -4.62 -1.76
CA GLU A 111 -26.41 -5.71 -2.24
C GLU A 111 -25.58 -6.95 -2.60
N ALA A 112 -24.42 -6.75 -3.23
CA ALA A 112 -23.47 -7.82 -3.50
C ALA A 112 -22.95 -8.45 -2.20
N LEU A 113 -22.63 -7.64 -1.18
CA LEU A 113 -22.23 -8.12 0.14
C LEU A 113 -23.28 -9.06 0.73
N LYS A 114 -24.54 -8.61 0.73
CA LYS A 114 -25.67 -9.42 1.21
C LYS A 114 -25.77 -10.75 0.45
N GLU A 115 -25.63 -10.72 -0.88
CA GLU A 115 -25.64 -11.93 -1.70
C GLU A 115 -24.54 -12.92 -1.29
N VAL A 116 -23.30 -12.43 -1.14
CA VAL A 116 -22.14 -13.26 -0.80
C VAL A 116 -22.25 -13.81 0.62
N GLU A 117 -22.76 -13.03 1.58
CA GLU A 117 -23.05 -13.50 2.94
C GLU A 117 -24.13 -14.58 2.96
N GLU A 118 -25.20 -14.43 2.16
CA GLU A 118 -26.22 -15.46 1.98
C GLU A 118 -25.64 -16.73 1.34
N MET A 119 -24.76 -16.61 0.33
CA MET A 119 -24.06 -17.75 -0.26
C MET A 119 -23.13 -18.45 0.75
N LYS A 120 -22.42 -17.69 1.58
CA LYS A 120 -21.59 -18.22 2.67
C LYS A 120 -22.45 -19.00 3.66
N ALA A 121 -23.58 -18.44 4.09
CA ALA A 121 -24.52 -19.10 5.00
C ALA A 121 -25.09 -20.38 4.38
N ALA A 122 -25.45 -20.36 3.09
CA ALA A 122 -25.93 -21.51 2.35
C ALA A 122 -24.88 -22.63 2.24
N ALA A 123 -23.62 -22.29 1.95
CA ALA A 123 -22.51 -23.24 1.90
C ALA A 123 -22.28 -23.90 3.26
N MET A 124 -22.29 -23.13 4.35
CA MET A 124 -22.10 -23.66 5.70
C MET A 124 -23.28 -24.53 6.16
N ARG A 125 -24.52 -24.14 5.82
CA ARG A 125 -25.70 -24.97 6.09
C ARG A 125 -25.62 -26.30 5.35
N TYR A 126 -25.22 -26.27 4.08
CA TYR A 126 -25.02 -27.48 3.28
C TYR A 126 -24.02 -28.43 3.96
N VAL A 127 -22.87 -27.91 4.40
CA VAL A 127 -21.85 -28.68 5.13
C VAL A 127 -22.42 -29.31 6.40
N GLU A 128 -23.20 -28.55 7.19
CA GLU A 128 -23.79 -29.02 8.45
C GLU A 128 -24.81 -30.15 8.24
N HIS A 129 -25.56 -30.11 7.14
CA HIS A 129 -26.66 -31.04 6.86
C HIS A 129 -26.29 -32.14 5.86
N SER A 130 -25.09 -32.09 5.27
CA SER A 130 -24.57 -33.12 4.38
C SER A 130 -23.68 -34.09 5.16
N PRO A 131 -24.00 -35.40 5.20
CA PRO A 131 -23.35 -36.32 6.12
C PRO A 131 -21.86 -36.51 5.83
N GLY A 132 -21.04 -36.30 6.87
CA GLY A 132 -19.63 -36.66 6.99
C GLY A 132 -18.61 -35.61 6.55
N TRP A 133 -19.04 -34.37 6.30
CA TRP A 133 -18.11 -33.25 6.20
C TRP A 133 -17.42 -33.03 7.56
N SER A 134 -16.15 -32.67 7.54
CA SER A 134 -15.43 -32.26 8.75
C SER A 134 -15.83 -30.85 9.19
N LYS A 135 -15.29 -30.40 10.33
CA LYS A 135 -15.42 -29.01 10.79
C LYS A 135 -14.44 -28.05 10.10
N GLU A 136 -13.42 -28.58 9.42
CA GLU A 136 -12.39 -27.81 8.76
C GLU A 136 -12.80 -27.59 7.30
N VAL A 137 -13.70 -26.64 7.06
CA VAL A 137 -14.16 -26.33 5.69
C VAL A 137 -13.60 -24.99 5.22
N GLY A 138 -13.01 -25.00 4.04
CA GLY A 138 -12.59 -23.81 3.32
C GLY A 138 -13.58 -23.43 2.23
N LEU A 139 -13.93 -22.14 2.16
CA LEU A 139 -14.76 -21.56 1.12
C LEU A 139 -13.90 -20.67 0.23
N PHE A 140 -13.82 -21.00 -1.05
CA PHE A 140 -12.96 -20.28 -2.01
C PHE A 140 -13.72 -19.93 -3.28
N VAL A 141 -13.32 -18.84 -3.92
CA VAL A 141 -13.77 -18.45 -5.25
C VAL A 141 -12.57 -18.29 -6.16
N ASN A 142 -12.77 -18.53 -7.45
CA ASN A 142 -11.75 -18.27 -8.46
C ASN A 142 -12.05 -16.93 -9.13
N ILE A 143 -11.16 -15.96 -8.92
CA ILE A 143 -11.28 -14.62 -9.53
C ILE A 143 -11.06 -14.71 -11.05
N PHE A 144 -11.71 -13.82 -11.80
CA PHE A 144 -11.61 -13.77 -13.25
C PHE A 144 -10.15 -13.73 -13.72
N GLY A 145 -9.83 -14.53 -14.74
CA GLY A 145 -8.44 -14.80 -15.17
C GLY A 145 -7.82 -16.05 -14.52
N HIS A 146 -8.37 -16.48 -13.38
CA HIS A 146 -8.04 -17.75 -12.70
C HIS A 146 -9.24 -18.73 -12.65
N ASN A 147 -10.40 -18.37 -13.21
CA ASN A 147 -11.55 -19.25 -13.32
C ASN A 147 -11.47 -20.12 -14.58
N ASN A 148 -11.85 -21.40 -14.47
CA ASN A 148 -11.95 -22.30 -15.64
C ASN A 148 -13.37 -22.29 -16.25
N VAL A 149 -14.35 -21.75 -15.52
CA VAL A 149 -15.75 -21.64 -15.93
C VAL A 149 -16.19 -20.20 -15.69
N ASN A 150 -16.82 -19.58 -16.69
CA ASN A 150 -17.30 -18.19 -16.62
C ASN A 150 -18.68 -18.13 -15.94
N SER A 151 -18.71 -18.43 -14.65
CA SER A 151 -19.88 -18.36 -13.78
C SER A 151 -19.39 -18.21 -12.34
N LEU A 152 -20.19 -17.62 -11.47
CA LEU A 152 -19.85 -17.54 -10.04
C LEU A 152 -20.06 -18.90 -9.39
N PHE A 153 -19.05 -19.37 -8.70
CA PHE A 153 -19.17 -20.52 -7.82
C PHE A 153 -18.21 -20.43 -6.66
N ILE A 154 -18.67 -20.89 -5.51
CA ILE A 154 -17.87 -21.10 -4.31
C ILE A 154 -17.45 -22.57 -4.29
N HIS A 155 -16.16 -22.81 -4.28
CA HIS A 155 -15.58 -24.09 -3.88
C HIS A 155 -15.81 -24.30 -2.38
N ILE A 156 -16.58 -25.32 -2.05
CA ILE A 156 -16.71 -25.85 -0.69
C ILE A 156 -15.73 -27.02 -0.59
N ILE A 157 -14.69 -26.90 0.22
CA ILE A 157 -13.59 -27.87 0.31
C ILE A 157 -13.44 -28.33 1.75
N ASP A 158 -13.55 -29.63 1.99
CA ASP A 158 -13.14 -30.23 3.26
C ASP A 158 -11.61 -30.24 3.37
N LEU A 159 -11.06 -29.40 4.25
CA LEU A 159 -9.63 -29.19 4.44
C LEU A 159 -8.94 -30.32 5.21
N SER A 160 -9.72 -31.16 5.91
CA SER A 160 -9.16 -32.31 6.65
C SER A 160 -8.69 -33.44 5.73
N GLU A 161 -9.20 -33.49 4.49
CA GLU A 161 -8.92 -34.53 3.49
C GLU A 161 -8.57 -33.93 2.12
N VAL A 162 -7.59 -33.02 2.07
CA VAL A 162 -7.13 -32.42 0.80
C VAL A 162 -6.25 -33.36 -0.04
N GLY A 163 -6.45 -33.31 -1.35
CA GLY A 163 -5.67 -34.05 -2.33
C GLY A 163 -4.60 -33.20 -3.05
N PRO A 164 -3.76 -33.79 -3.91
CA PRO A 164 -2.71 -33.08 -4.65
C PRO A 164 -3.22 -31.89 -5.48
N SER A 165 -4.44 -31.97 -6.00
CA SER A 165 -5.08 -30.90 -6.78
C SER A 165 -5.32 -29.62 -5.97
N TYR A 166 -5.52 -29.69 -4.65
CA TYR A 166 -5.66 -28.49 -3.82
C TYR A 166 -4.39 -27.63 -3.89
N LYS A 167 -3.22 -28.24 -3.68
CA LYS A 167 -1.94 -27.56 -3.78
C LYS A 167 -1.69 -27.04 -5.20
N ALA A 168 -2.01 -27.83 -6.22
CA ALA A 168 -1.84 -27.43 -7.62
C ALA A 168 -2.71 -26.22 -8.00
N GLN A 169 -3.90 -26.09 -7.42
CA GLN A 169 -4.84 -25.00 -7.69
C GLN A 169 -4.83 -23.89 -6.62
N GLN A 170 -3.97 -23.98 -5.60
CA GLN A 170 -3.94 -23.04 -4.47
C GLN A 170 -3.80 -21.58 -4.93
N HIS A 171 -3.00 -21.34 -5.96
CA HIS A 171 -2.79 -20.01 -6.56
C HIS A 171 -4.06 -19.39 -7.18
N LYS A 172 -5.14 -20.16 -7.37
CA LYS A 172 -6.43 -19.69 -7.89
C LYS A 172 -7.48 -19.51 -6.81
N ASN A 173 -7.25 -20.06 -5.62
CA ASN A 173 -8.21 -20.12 -4.54
C ASN A 173 -8.18 -18.80 -3.74
N CYS A 174 -9.06 -17.87 -4.06
CA CYS A 174 -9.28 -16.67 -3.25
C CYS A 174 -10.25 -17.00 -2.11
N PRO A 175 -9.88 -16.82 -0.82
CA PRO A 175 -10.79 -17.05 0.29
C PRO A 175 -12.05 -16.19 0.17
N LEU A 176 -13.24 -16.79 0.34
CA LEU A 176 -14.51 -16.06 0.27
C LEU A 176 -14.57 -14.91 1.29
N ASP A 177 -13.96 -15.08 2.46
CA ASP A 177 -13.90 -14.07 3.51
C ASP A 177 -13.11 -12.81 3.09
N ALA A 178 -12.15 -12.95 2.18
CA ALA A 178 -11.46 -11.79 1.61
C ALA A 178 -12.39 -10.96 0.70
N VAL A 179 -13.26 -11.64 -0.07
CA VAL A 179 -14.29 -10.98 -0.89
C VAL A 179 -15.33 -10.29 0.00
N VAL A 180 -15.80 -10.96 1.05
CA VAL A 180 -16.74 -10.36 2.03
C VAL A 180 -16.14 -9.12 2.66
N LYS A 181 -14.87 -9.19 3.11
CA LYS A 181 -14.18 -8.05 3.71
C LYS A 181 -14.10 -6.86 2.75
N LEU A 182 -13.70 -7.09 1.50
CA LEU A 182 -13.62 -6.04 0.49
C LEU A 182 -14.98 -5.38 0.24
N LEU A 183 -16.05 -6.17 0.09
CA LEU A 183 -17.39 -5.61 -0.12
C LEU A 183 -17.92 -4.85 1.09
N GLN A 184 -17.54 -5.24 2.32
CA GLN A 184 -17.85 -4.48 3.52
C GLN A 184 -17.20 -3.10 3.50
N GLU A 185 -15.93 -3.02 3.07
CA GLU A 185 -15.20 -1.77 2.90
C GLU A 185 -15.89 -0.88 1.84
N GLU A 186 -16.16 -1.42 0.65
CA GLU A 186 -16.80 -0.67 -0.46
C GLU A 186 -18.26 -0.23 -0.15
N ALA A 187 -19.03 -1.07 0.56
CA ALA A 187 -20.39 -0.73 0.96
C ALA A 187 -20.45 0.43 1.97
N GLN A 188 -19.49 0.46 2.91
CA GLN A 188 -19.35 1.56 3.87
C GLN A 188 -18.96 2.86 3.16
N GLU A 189 -18.02 2.81 2.21
CA GLU A 189 -17.60 3.95 1.40
C GLU A 189 -18.77 4.54 0.60
N THR A 190 -19.57 3.70 -0.05
CA THR A 190 -20.74 4.12 -0.84
C THR A 190 -21.77 4.85 0.03
N SER A 191 -21.97 4.40 1.27
CA SER A 191 -22.88 5.02 2.22
C SER A 191 -22.39 6.41 2.68
N LEU A 192 -21.08 6.57 2.86
CA LEU A 192 -20.47 7.86 3.23
C LEU A 192 -20.49 8.88 2.09
N GLN A 193 -20.33 8.43 0.84
CA GLN A 193 -20.43 9.31 -0.33
C GLN A 193 -21.83 9.94 -0.42
N ARG A 194 -22.90 9.15 -0.23
CA ARG A 194 -24.28 9.64 -0.25
C ARG A 194 -24.56 10.71 0.82
N ILE A 195 -23.97 10.57 2.01
CA ILE A 195 -24.11 11.57 3.09
C ILE A 195 -23.39 12.88 2.69
N SER A 196 -22.23 12.80 2.05
CA SER A 196 -21.44 13.98 1.70
C SER A 196 -21.96 14.80 0.51
N VAL A 197 -22.76 14.21 -0.40
CA VAL A 197 -23.32 14.95 -1.55
C VAL A 197 -24.47 15.87 -1.13
N VAL A 198 -25.16 15.56 -0.03
CA VAL A 198 -26.26 16.40 0.50
C VAL A 198 -25.73 17.70 1.13
N ASP A 199 -24.44 17.78 1.47
CA ASP A 199 -23.85 18.88 2.25
C ASP A 199 -22.81 19.72 1.46
N ARG A 200 -22.68 19.49 0.15
CA ARG A 200 -21.58 20.04 -0.69
C ARG A 200 -21.97 21.20 -1.61
N SER A 201 -22.97 22.00 -1.26
CA SER A 201 -23.23 23.25 -1.99
C SER A 201 -22.21 24.37 -1.70
N ALA A 202 -21.24 24.16 -0.81
CA ALA A 202 -20.22 25.17 -0.51
C ALA A 202 -18.86 24.53 -0.13
N ALA A 203 -17.98 24.28 -1.12
CA ALA A 203 -16.51 24.36 -1.01
C ALA A 203 -15.84 23.53 -2.12
N THR A 204 -15.49 24.18 -3.22
CA THR A 204 -14.72 23.60 -4.31
C THR A 204 -13.35 24.26 -4.36
N LYS A 205 -12.29 23.48 -4.08
CA LYS A 205 -11.00 23.48 -4.82
C LYS A 205 -9.89 22.59 -4.21
N SER A 206 -10.03 22.03 -3.01
CA SER A 206 -9.04 21.08 -2.45
C SER A 206 -9.45 19.59 -2.50
N SER A 207 -10.64 19.28 -3.03
CA SER A 207 -11.28 17.96 -2.89
C SER A 207 -10.74 16.85 -3.80
N ALA A 208 -9.93 17.16 -4.82
CA ALA A 208 -9.60 16.17 -5.86
C ALA A 208 -8.64 15.06 -5.37
N ARG A 209 -7.76 15.33 -4.40
CA ARG A 209 -6.82 14.31 -3.86
C ARG A 209 -7.31 13.58 -2.62
N LEU A 210 -8.24 14.19 -1.88
CA LEU A 210 -8.85 13.57 -0.69
C LEU A 210 -9.97 12.58 -1.05
N ALA A 211 -10.49 12.64 -2.28
CA ALA A 211 -11.42 11.65 -2.82
C ALA A 211 -10.73 10.31 -3.12
N ASP A 212 -9.46 10.32 -3.52
CA ASP A 212 -8.68 9.10 -3.81
C ASP A 212 -8.34 8.30 -2.54
N LEU A 213 -8.28 8.93 -1.37
CA LEU A 213 -8.12 8.24 -0.08
C LEU A 213 -9.44 7.65 0.46
N ARG A 214 -10.60 7.95 -0.15
CA ARG A 214 -11.90 7.43 0.26
C ARG A 214 -12.29 6.09 -0.39
N GLY A 215 -11.43 5.54 -1.27
CA GLY A 215 -11.64 4.28 -1.99
C GLY A 215 -10.81 3.09 -1.46
N GLY A 216 -10.51 3.10 -0.16
CA GLY A 216 -9.58 2.17 0.48
C GLY A 216 -8.12 2.45 0.09
N PHE A 217 -7.23 2.48 1.07
CA PHE A 217 -5.80 2.52 0.77
C PHE A 217 -5.40 1.22 0.05
N ARG A 218 -5.12 1.30 -1.26
CA ARG A 218 -4.61 0.16 -2.05
C ARG A 218 -3.10 0.27 -2.17
N GLY A 219 -2.41 -0.30 -1.20
CA GLY A 219 -0.95 -0.38 -1.17
C GLY A 219 -0.37 -1.31 -2.25
N THR A 220 0.95 -1.26 -2.41
CA THR A 220 1.65 -2.32 -3.15
C THR A 220 1.60 -3.61 -2.32
N GLY A 221 1.53 -4.78 -2.95
CA GLY A 221 1.55 -6.05 -2.22
C GLY A 221 0.30 -6.43 -1.41
N GLY A 222 -0.75 -5.60 -1.43
CA GLY A 222 -2.00 -5.87 -0.71
C GLY A 222 -2.10 -5.21 0.67
N ALA A 223 -1.20 -4.27 0.99
CA ALA A 223 -1.32 -3.44 2.18
C ALA A 223 -2.63 -2.63 2.18
N THR A 224 -3.31 -2.61 3.33
CA THR A 224 -4.62 -1.99 3.53
C THR A 224 -4.55 -0.66 4.29
N SER A 225 -3.35 -0.22 4.68
CA SER A 225 -3.09 1.08 5.32
C SER A 225 -1.69 1.61 4.99
N LEU A 226 -1.45 2.92 5.18
CA LEU A 226 -0.11 3.51 5.06
C LEU A 226 0.88 2.83 6.01
N LYS A 227 0.38 2.42 7.18
CA LYS A 227 1.18 1.70 8.16
C LYS A 227 1.70 0.38 7.63
N GLU A 228 0.84 -0.45 7.05
CA GLU A 228 1.21 -1.76 6.48
C GLU A 228 2.16 -1.60 5.29
N GLU A 229 1.91 -0.62 4.44
CA GLU A 229 2.77 -0.31 3.29
C GLU A 229 4.19 0.05 3.71
N LEU A 230 4.33 0.90 4.73
CA LEU A 230 5.64 1.29 5.25
C LEU A 230 6.39 0.10 5.86
N VAL A 231 5.69 -0.83 6.50
CA VAL A 231 6.30 -2.06 7.03
C VAL A 231 6.76 -2.96 5.89
N GLU A 232 5.96 -3.11 4.84
CA GLU A 232 6.32 -3.94 3.68
C GLU A 232 7.54 -3.38 2.94
N ARG A 233 7.55 -2.07 2.68
CA ARG A 233 8.63 -1.42 1.91
C ARG A 233 9.87 -1.10 2.73
N VAL A 234 9.72 -0.91 4.04
CA VAL A 234 10.83 -0.64 4.98
C VAL A 234 10.73 -1.60 6.17
N PRO A 235 10.99 -2.91 5.97
CA PRO A 235 10.81 -3.93 7.00
C PRO A 235 11.77 -3.80 8.17
N VAL A 236 12.90 -3.11 7.97
CA VAL A 236 13.89 -2.79 9.01
C VAL A 236 14.07 -1.28 9.04
N LEU A 237 13.66 -0.65 10.14
CA LEU A 237 13.69 0.79 10.36
C LEU A 237 14.49 1.10 11.63
N ARG A 238 15.82 0.95 11.54
CA ARG A 238 16.75 1.11 12.67
C ARG A 238 17.93 2.05 12.42
N ASP A 239 17.96 2.75 11.28
CA ASP A 239 19.06 3.65 10.93
C ASP A 239 18.57 4.86 10.10
N ALA A 240 19.50 5.76 9.79
CA ALA A 240 19.20 6.99 9.06
C ALA A 240 18.83 6.73 7.58
N GLY A 241 19.32 5.66 6.98
CA GLY A 241 18.98 5.27 5.61
C GLY A 241 17.52 4.84 5.51
N ALA A 242 17.12 3.89 6.36
CA ALA A 242 15.75 3.40 6.44
C ALA A 242 14.76 4.50 6.84
N PHE A 243 15.13 5.36 7.80
CA PHE A 243 14.28 6.50 8.18
C PHE A 243 14.09 7.50 7.03
N ARG A 244 15.15 7.80 6.27
CA ARG A 244 15.06 8.67 5.08
C ARG A 244 14.14 8.05 4.02
N GLU A 245 14.27 6.75 3.77
CA GLU A 245 13.39 6.07 2.79
C GLU A 245 11.93 6.08 3.24
N ALA A 246 11.65 5.81 4.52
CA ALA A 246 10.28 5.91 5.05
C ALA A 246 9.69 7.32 4.86
N ARG A 247 10.48 8.38 5.10
CA ARG A 247 10.05 9.77 4.85
C ARG A 247 9.82 10.06 3.35
N ARG A 248 10.71 9.55 2.49
CA ARG A 248 10.59 9.69 1.03
C ARG A 248 9.30 9.03 0.54
N ILE A 249 9.07 7.77 0.91
CA ILE A 249 7.85 7.01 0.59
C ILE A 249 6.62 7.79 1.02
N LEU A 250 6.57 8.24 2.27
CA LEU A 250 5.41 8.98 2.77
C LEU A 250 5.15 10.26 1.96
N ARG A 251 6.19 11.07 1.70
CA ARG A 251 6.06 12.36 1.01
C ARG A 251 5.76 12.22 -0.47
N GLU A 252 6.54 11.40 -1.17
CA GLU A 252 6.54 11.31 -2.63
C GLU A 252 5.47 10.34 -3.15
N ASP A 253 5.29 9.21 -2.48
CA ASP A 253 4.47 8.13 -3.00
C ASP A 253 3.03 8.17 -2.44
N TYR A 254 2.82 8.78 -1.27
CA TYR A 254 1.53 8.69 -0.55
C TYR A 254 0.93 10.03 -0.10
N GLY A 255 1.34 11.15 -0.69
CA GLY A 255 0.71 12.46 -0.42
C GLY A 255 1.07 13.09 0.93
N GLY A 256 2.08 12.57 1.62
CA GLY A 256 2.72 13.21 2.76
C GLY A 256 1.86 13.32 4.02
N CYS A 257 1.99 14.45 4.70
CA CYS A 257 1.35 14.73 5.99
C CYS A 257 -0.17 14.73 5.90
N ALA A 258 -0.74 15.28 4.82
CA ALA A 258 -2.18 15.31 4.59
C ALA A 258 -2.82 13.90 4.62
N SER A 259 -2.24 12.94 3.89
CA SER A 259 -2.76 11.57 3.83
C SER A 259 -2.64 10.84 5.16
N LEU A 260 -1.49 10.99 5.84
CA LEU A 260 -1.29 10.39 7.16
C LEU A 260 -2.23 10.98 8.22
N LYS A 261 -2.45 12.30 8.19
CA LYS A 261 -3.44 12.95 9.05
C LYS A 261 -4.84 12.40 8.79
N ALA A 262 -5.22 12.25 7.52
CA ALA A 262 -6.52 11.69 7.15
C ALA A 262 -6.70 10.27 7.68
N GLU A 263 -5.68 9.39 7.55
CA GLU A 263 -5.71 8.03 8.11
C GLU A 263 -5.90 8.05 9.64
N LEU A 264 -5.14 8.89 10.35
CA LEU A 264 -5.24 8.99 11.80
C LEU A 264 -6.57 9.58 12.29
N SER A 265 -7.11 10.58 11.58
CA SER A 265 -8.43 11.14 11.84
C SER A 265 -9.53 10.10 11.59
N PHE A 266 -9.45 9.36 10.48
CA PHE A 266 -10.38 8.28 10.16
C PHE A 266 -10.37 7.18 11.23
N ALA A 267 -9.18 6.81 11.71
CA ALA A 267 -9.01 5.85 12.80
C ALA A 267 -9.35 6.41 14.20
N GLY A 268 -9.79 7.68 14.30
CA GLY A 268 -10.21 8.32 15.54
C GLY A 268 -9.05 8.72 16.48
N PHE A 269 -7.80 8.69 16.02
CA PHE A 269 -6.64 9.09 16.82
C PHE A 269 -6.44 10.60 16.90
N ILE A 270 -7.04 11.37 16.00
CA ILE A 270 -6.99 12.83 15.98
C ILE A 270 -8.40 13.38 16.20
N ASP A 271 -8.54 14.32 17.14
CA ASP A 271 -9.78 15.03 17.42
C ASP A 271 -10.05 16.18 16.44
N GLU A 272 -11.22 16.82 16.56
CA GLU A 272 -11.62 17.96 15.72
C GLU A 272 -10.67 19.16 15.86
N ALA A 273 -9.95 19.28 16.98
CA ALA A 273 -8.97 20.33 17.23
C ALA A 273 -7.58 20.02 16.63
N GLY A 274 -7.42 18.88 15.94
CA GLY A 274 -6.14 18.47 15.37
C GLY A 274 -5.13 17.99 16.42
N LYS A 275 -5.62 17.53 17.58
CA LYS A 275 -4.80 16.96 18.66
C LYS A 275 -5.03 15.47 18.77
N LEU A 276 -4.09 14.78 19.42
CA LEU A 276 -4.26 13.36 19.73
C LEU A 276 -5.41 13.15 20.72
N THR A 277 -6.26 12.17 20.40
CA THR A 277 -7.37 11.79 21.28
C THR A 277 -6.85 11.30 22.63
N THR A 278 -7.51 11.76 23.69
CA THR A 278 -7.34 11.28 25.06
C THR A 278 -8.45 10.29 25.44
N GLY A 279 -9.36 9.98 24.51
CA GLY A 279 -10.44 9.02 24.70
C GLY A 279 -9.98 7.60 25.06
N THR A 280 -10.94 6.74 25.39
CA THR A 280 -10.68 5.30 25.62
C THR A 280 -10.79 4.47 24.35
N LYS A 281 -11.31 5.05 23.26
CA LYS A 281 -11.54 4.39 21.97
C LYS A 281 -11.28 5.39 20.82
N PRO A 282 -10.15 5.25 20.08
CA PRO A 282 -9.04 4.34 20.35
C PRO A 282 -8.30 4.71 21.64
N PHE A 283 -7.71 3.72 22.32
CA PHE A 283 -6.95 3.95 23.56
C PHE A 283 -5.54 4.44 23.25
N ASN A 284 -5.18 5.63 23.75
CA ASN A 284 -3.85 6.20 23.59
C ASN A 284 -3.22 6.51 24.97
N LEU A 285 -2.44 5.56 25.49
CA LEU A 285 -1.82 5.65 26.82
C LEU A 285 -1.01 6.95 27.00
N PHE A 286 -0.15 7.26 26.03
CA PHE A 286 0.76 8.39 26.12
C PHE A 286 0.02 9.73 26.06
N ALA A 287 -0.96 9.88 25.17
CA ALA A 287 -1.76 11.10 25.08
C ALA A 287 -2.54 11.37 26.38
N ARG A 288 -3.11 10.33 26.99
CA ARG A 288 -3.84 10.44 28.26
C ARG A 288 -2.95 10.81 29.44
N ILE A 289 -1.74 10.26 29.50
CA ILE A 289 -0.77 10.60 30.54
C ILE A 289 -0.28 12.04 30.32
N ALA A 290 0.02 12.41 29.08
CA ALA A 290 0.45 13.75 28.69
C ALA A 290 -0.59 14.84 28.99
N SER A 291 -1.90 14.53 28.84
CA SER A 291 -2.99 15.45 29.19
C SER A 291 -3.32 15.49 30.69
N GLY A 292 -2.78 14.56 31.48
CA GLY A 292 -3.11 14.40 32.90
C GLY A 292 -4.43 13.64 33.17
N GLU A 293 -5.10 13.12 32.14
CA GLU A 293 -6.30 12.27 32.29
C GLU A 293 -6.00 10.87 32.85
N MET A 294 -4.73 10.46 32.85
CA MET A 294 -4.27 9.21 33.42
C MET A 294 -2.98 9.42 34.20
N GLN A 295 -2.88 8.80 35.37
CA GLN A 295 -1.66 8.78 36.18
C GLN A 295 -1.18 7.35 36.40
N GLN A 296 0.13 7.19 36.56
CA GLN A 296 0.75 5.91 36.90
C GLN A 296 1.28 5.93 38.34
N PRO A 297 1.36 4.79 39.04
CA PRO A 297 1.95 4.72 40.37
C PRO A 297 3.40 5.25 40.41
N GLY A 298 3.66 6.16 41.35
CA GLY A 298 4.97 6.79 41.55
C GLY A 298 5.38 7.79 40.45
N MET A 299 4.43 8.23 39.61
CA MET A 299 4.71 9.15 38.51
C MET A 299 5.21 10.52 38.96
N GLU A 300 4.79 11.02 40.12
CA GLU A 300 5.27 12.30 40.68
C GLU A 300 6.78 12.31 40.90
N ASP A 301 7.30 11.22 41.47
CA ASP A 301 8.74 11.02 41.66
C ASP A 301 9.45 10.94 40.29
N GLU A 302 8.91 10.16 39.34
CA GLU A 302 9.47 10.07 37.98
C GLU A 302 9.54 11.43 37.30
N GLN A 303 8.49 12.24 37.47
CA GLN A 303 8.38 13.56 36.90
C GLN A 303 9.34 14.56 37.54
N ALA A 304 9.56 14.48 38.86
CA ALA A 304 10.52 15.33 39.56
C ALA A 304 11.95 15.17 39.04
N ALA A 305 12.33 13.96 38.58
CA ALA A 305 13.64 13.69 38.00
C ALA A 305 13.88 14.41 36.65
N LEU A 306 12.84 14.87 35.96
CA LEU A 306 12.99 15.69 34.74
C LEU A 306 13.36 17.16 35.04
N GLN A 307 13.24 17.63 36.28
CA GLN A 307 13.44 19.04 36.64
C GLN A 307 12.56 19.97 35.77
N SER A 308 13.12 21.06 35.23
CA SER A 308 12.38 22.01 34.37
C SER A 308 11.82 21.37 33.10
N TYR A 309 12.43 20.29 32.59
CA TYR A 309 11.90 19.56 31.44
C TYR A 309 10.52 18.93 31.71
N GLY A 310 10.17 18.75 32.99
CA GLY A 310 8.88 18.23 33.40
C GLY A 310 7.70 19.14 33.04
N GLU A 311 7.93 20.40 32.67
CA GLU A 311 6.89 21.29 32.14
C GLU A 311 6.43 20.90 30.73
N ARG A 312 7.33 20.30 29.93
CA ARG A 312 7.09 19.99 28.51
C ARG A 312 6.98 18.50 28.22
N PHE A 313 7.65 17.67 29.01
CA PHE A 313 7.71 16.24 28.81
C PHE A 313 7.15 15.49 30.00
N VAL A 314 6.85 14.21 29.80
CA VAL A 314 6.37 13.33 30.86
C VAL A 314 7.00 11.96 30.72
N VAL A 315 7.40 11.37 31.86
CA VAL A 315 7.94 10.01 31.92
C VAL A 315 6.81 9.02 32.16
N CYS A 316 6.74 7.99 31.31
CA CYS A 316 5.82 6.88 31.47
C CYS A 316 6.58 5.58 31.74
N LYS A 317 5.94 4.69 32.49
CA LYS A 317 6.39 3.31 32.74
C LYS A 317 5.65 2.34 31.81
N ASN A 318 6.28 1.19 31.59
CA ASN A 318 5.56 0.04 31.06
C ASN A 318 4.59 -0.49 32.13
N ARG A 319 3.79 -1.50 31.78
CA ARG A 319 3.02 -2.22 32.78
C ARG A 319 3.95 -2.93 33.76
N PRO A 320 3.63 -3.00 35.07
CA PRO A 320 4.49 -3.64 36.06
C PRO A 320 4.91 -5.06 35.66
N GLU A 321 3.99 -5.87 35.14
CA GLU A 321 4.28 -7.23 34.70
C GLU A 321 5.30 -7.28 33.55
N ASN A 322 5.31 -6.29 32.66
CA ASN A 322 6.29 -6.22 31.57
C ASN A 322 7.68 -5.79 32.08
N ASP A 323 7.73 -4.93 33.10
CA ASP A 323 8.97 -4.53 33.77
C ASP A 323 9.57 -5.71 34.56
N GLU A 324 8.74 -6.51 35.23
CA GLU A 324 9.17 -7.69 36.00
C GLU A 324 9.78 -8.79 35.11
N HIS A 325 9.30 -8.96 33.88
CA HIS A 325 9.75 -10.00 32.95
C HIS A 325 10.75 -9.50 31.89
N TRP A 326 11.45 -8.38 32.15
CA TRP A 326 12.35 -7.75 31.17
C TRP A 326 13.44 -8.70 30.63
N ASP A 327 13.92 -9.63 31.44
CA ASP A 327 14.96 -10.62 31.12
C ASP A 327 14.40 -11.98 30.67
N SER A 328 13.07 -12.14 30.62
CA SER A 328 12.43 -13.39 30.22
C SER A 328 12.69 -13.73 28.74
N GLU A 329 13.11 -14.97 28.50
CA GLU A 329 13.24 -15.56 27.16
C GLU A 329 11.95 -16.27 26.70
N GLU A 330 10.94 -16.37 27.56
CA GLU A 330 9.70 -17.08 27.25
C GLU A 330 8.94 -16.42 26.08
N PRO A 331 8.38 -17.21 25.14
CA PRO A 331 7.72 -16.69 23.94
C PRO A 331 6.58 -15.71 24.21
N GLU A 332 5.88 -15.84 25.35
CA GLU A 332 4.75 -14.97 25.71
C GLU A 332 5.16 -13.54 26.06
N TRP A 333 6.39 -13.36 26.58
CA TRP A 333 6.97 -12.10 27.04
C TRP A 333 7.84 -11.45 25.97
N LEU A 334 8.44 -12.25 25.08
CA LEU A 334 9.26 -11.77 23.98
C LEU A 334 8.49 -10.77 23.10
N GLY A 335 8.91 -9.50 23.11
CA GLY A 335 8.28 -8.42 22.34
C GLY A 335 7.18 -7.65 23.08
N LYS A 336 6.83 -8.07 24.31
CA LYS A 336 5.88 -7.38 25.20
C LYS A 336 6.57 -6.82 26.45
N ALA A 337 7.48 -7.60 27.03
CA ALA A 337 8.25 -7.20 28.19
C ALA A 337 9.12 -5.97 27.90
N SER A 338 9.57 -5.30 28.96
CA SER A 338 10.46 -4.17 28.86
C SER A 338 11.79 -4.56 28.20
N MET A 339 12.38 -3.63 27.44
CA MET A 339 13.59 -3.91 26.66
C MET A 339 14.86 -4.04 27.51
N ALA A 340 14.82 -3.57 28.75
CA ALA A 340 15.93 -3.64 29.69
C ALA A 340 15.39 -3.63 31.12
N ALA A 341 16.25 -3.98 32.09
CA ALA A 341 15.95 -3.89 33.53
C ALA A 341 15.45 -2.50 33.93
N ARG A 342 15.92 -1.47 33.21
CA ARG A 342 15.42 -0.10 33.30
C ARG A 342 15.05 0.37 31.91
N HIS A 343 13.75 0.43 31.68
CA HIS A 343 13.15 0.91 30.45
C HIS A 343 12.03 1.88 30.81
N ARG A 344 12.09 3.08 30.25
CA ARG A 344 11.07 4.12 30.42
C ARG A 344 10.75 4.75 29.09
N PHE A 345 9.61 5.42 29.03
CA PHE A 345 9.18 6.18 27.87
C PHE A 345 9.17 7.66 28.23
N LEU A 346 9.70 8.51 27.36
CA LEU A 346 9.60 9.96 27.47
C LEU A 346 8.70 10.46 26.34
N THR A 347 7.59 11.12 26.67
CA THR A 347 6.66 11.69 25.69
C THR A 347 6.46 13.19 25.93
N THR A 348 5.86 13.88 24.96
CA THR A 348 5.59 15.33 24.99
C THR A 348 4.18 15.61 25.50
N LYS A 349 4.02 16.71 26.23
CA LYS A 349 2.71 17.27 26.61
C LYS A 349 2.03 18.01 25.46
N ASP A 350 2.75 18.31 24.39
CA ASP A 350 2.19 18.88 23.17
C ASP A 350 1.49 17.78 22.34
N LEU A 351 0.16 17.81 22.34
CA LEU A 351 -0.68 16.82 21.67
C LEU A 351 -0.98 17.16 20.21
N ARG A 352 -0.37 18.20 19.60
CA ARG A 352 -0.55 18.49 18.18
C ARG A 352 -0.25 17.24 17.34
N TRP A 353 -1.13 16.91 16.40
CA TRP A 353 -1.00 15.69 15.61
C TRP A 353 0.33 15.64 14.82
N SER A 354 0.89 16.78 14.41
CA SER A 354 2.18 16.84 13.68
C SER A 354 3.34 16.25 14.50
N PHE A 355 3.18 16.16 15.83
CA PHE A 355 4.13 15.55 16.75
C PHE A 355 3.72 14.16 17.21
N PHE A 356 2.77 13.48 16.56
CA PHE A 356 2.33 12.16 17.02
C PHE A 356 3.38 11.05 16.82
N ASN A 357 4.32 11.20 15.90
CA ASN A 357 5.38 10.21 15.67
C ASN A 357 6.63 10.88 15.10
N ALA A 358 7.80 10.27 15.29
CA ALA A 358 9.05 10.78 14.77
C ALA A 358 9.05 10.91 13.22
N LEU A 359 8.24 10.11 12.51
CA LEU A 359 8.12 10.18 11.05
C LEU A 359 7.62 11.55 10.55
N THR A 360 6.71 12.21 11.28
CA THR A 360 6.11 13.49 10.86
C THR A 360 6.86 14.72 11.35
N LEU A 361 7.88 14.55 12.20
CA LEU A 361 8.65 15.69 12.70
C LEU A 361 9.29 16.47 11.54
N GLY A 362 9.06 17.78 11.54
CA GLY A 362 9.53 18.68 10.49
C GLY A 362 8.86 18.46 9.14
N MET A 363 7.71 17.80 9.11
CA MET A 363 6.81 17.81 7.97
C MET A 363 5.61 18.70 8.31
N THR A 364 5.23 19.56 7.39
CA THR A 364 4.03 20.40 7.51
C THR A 364 3.40 20.58 6.14
N ASP A 365 2.08 20.75 6.14
CA ASP A 365 1.32 21.18 4.96
C ASP A 365 1.36 22.73 4.81
N GLU A 366 1.94 23.43 5.79
CA GLU A 366 2.07 24.88 5.84
C GLU A 366 3.29 25.38 5.04
N SER A 367 3.28 26.69 4.76
CA SER A 367 4.26 27.34 3.87
C SER A 367 5.69 27.44 4.43
N ASP A 368 5.92 27.22 5.73
CA ASP A 368 7.25 27.36 6.34
C ASP A 368 7.85 26.04 6.83
N LEU A 369 8.30 25.23 5.85
CA LEU A 369 9.01 23.98 6.10
C LEU A 369 10.30 24.17 6.91
N ARG A 370 10.96 25.33 6.79
CA ARG A 370 12.20 25.60 7.55
C ARG A 370 11.89 25.80 9.02
N ALA A 371 10.88 26.58 9.37
CA ALA A 371 10.45 26.72 10.76
C ALA A 371 10.06 25.36 11.36
N ALA A 372 9.28 24.56 10.62
CA ALA A 372 8.87 23.23 11.07
C ALA A 372 10.05 22.28 11.33
N LEU A 373 11.04 22.24 10.43
CA LEU A 373 12.26 21.44 10.63
C LEU A 373 13.10 21.94 11.80
N SER A 374 13.21 23.26 11.97
CA SER A 374 13.96 23.85 13.08
C SER A 374 13.32 23.49 14.43
N GLU A 375 11.99 23.61 14.53
CA GLU A 375 11.23 23.23 15.71
C GLU A 375 11.39 21.74 16.02
N ALA A 376 11.30 20.89 15.00
CA ALA A 376 11.49 19.45 15.14
C ALA A 376 12.88 19.05 15.62
N ILE A 377 13.93 19.68 15.07
CA ILE A 377 15.32 19.45 15.52
C ILE A 377 15.45 19.86 16.99
N GLN A 378 14.96 21.05 17.36
CA GLN A 378 15.01 21.52 18.74
C GLN A 378 14.26 20.58 19.69
N LEU A 379 13.08 20.10 19.31
CA LEU A 379 12.30 19.13 20.10
C LEU A 379 13.10 17.85 20.38
N LEU A 380 13.81 17.30 19.38
CA LEU A 380 14.61 16.09 19.55
C LEU A 380 15.85 16.33 20.43
N GLU A 381 16.48 17.50 20.32
CA GLU A 381 17.59 17.89 21.20
C GLU A 381 17.13 18.09 22.65
N ASP A 382 15.94 18.67 22.85
CA ASP A 382 15.31 18.84 24.15
C ASP A 382 14.95 17.48 24.76
N LEU A 383 14.35 16.56 23.98
CA LEU A 383 14.06 15.19 24.41
C LEU A 383 15.33 14.44 24.82
N ARG A 384 16.41 14.57 24.04
CA ARG A 384 17.72 13.98 24.39
C ARG A 384 18.23 14.53 25.72
N SER A 385 18.16 15.84 25.92
CA SER A 385 18.65 16.52 27.12
C SER A 385 17.81 16.18 28.35
N ALA A 386 16.49 16.10 28.19
CA ALA A 386 15.54 15.67 29.20
C ALA A 386 15.80 14.21 29.63
N ALA A 387 16.05 13.31 28.68
CA ALA A 387 16.37 11.92 28.96
C ALA A 387 17.68 11.76 29.75
N VAL A 388 18.74 12.50 29.36
CA VAL A 388 20.01 12.51 30.08
C VAL A 388 19.84 13.08 31.50
N THR A 389 19.06 14.15 31.65
CA THR A 389 18.76 14.77 32.96
C THR A 389 18.05 13.79 33.88
N TYR A 390 16.99 13.13 33.37
CA TYR A 390 16.24 12.10 34.09
C TYR A 390 17.15 10.95 34.55
N VAL A 391 17.94 10.38 33.64
CA VAL A 391 18.85 9.28 33.95
C VAL A 391 19.92 9.71 34.95
N GLY A 392 20.45 10.93 34.82
CA GLY A 392 21.40 11.53 35.76
C GLY A 392 20.85 11.60 37.18
N GLY A 393 19.62 12.07 37.36
CA GLY A 393 18.92 12.09 38.65
C GLY A 393 18.62 10.71 39.22
N ARG A 394 18.60 9.67 38.37
CA ARG A 394 18.25 8.29 38.71
C ARG A 394 19.45 7.36 38.86
N ARG A 395 20.69 7.86 38.78
CA ARG A 395 21.92 7.04 38.92
C ARG A 395 21.99 6.29 40.25
N GLN A 396 21.59 6.93 41.35
CA GLN A 396 21.56 6.29 42.68
C GLN A 396 20.53 5.15 42.77
N GLN A 397 19.62 5.04 41.80
CA GLN A 397 18.62 3.98 41.67
C GLN A 397 19.05 2.93 40.62
N GLY A 398 20.32 2.96 40.25
CA GLY A 398 21.02 1.95 39.48
C GLY A 398 20.97 2.10 37.96
N TRP A 399 20.44 3.21 37.43
CA TRP A 399 20.63 3.51 36.00
C TRP A 399 22.11 3.64 35.66
N SER A 400 22.55 2.95 34.60
CA SER A 400 23.93 3.07 34.12
C SER A 400 24.15 4.36 33.30
N GLU A 401 25.41 4.64 32.97
CA GLU A 401 25.77 5.73 32.06
C GLU A 401 25.53 5.39 30.58
N GLN A 402 25.27 4.12 30.26
CA GLN A 402 25.05 3.67 28.89
C GLN A 402 23.56 3.76 28.54
N LEU A 403 23.14 4.95 28.11
CA LEU A 403 21.75 5.23 27.75
C LEU A 403 21.51 5.05 26.24
N GLY A 404 20.60 4.15 25.90
CA GLY A 404 20.05 4.00 24.56
C GLY A 404 18.77 4.81 24.40
N LEU A 405 18.66 5.54 23.29
CA LEU A 405 17.53 6.43 22.97
C LEU A 405 16.95 6.05 21.60
N TYR A 406 15.74 5.49 21.59
CA TYR A 406 15.13 4.93 20.38
C TYR A 406 13.68 5.36 20.19
N PHE A 407 13.28 5.58 18.94
CA PHE A 407 11.89 5.69 18.55
C PHE A 407 11.47 4.44 17.79
N HIS A 408 10.22 4.01 18.01
CA HIS A 408 9.51 3.17 17.05
C HIS A 408 8.77 4.11 16.08
N VAL A 409 9.25 4.16 14.84
CA VAL A 409 8.72 5.06 13.80
C VAL A 409 7.41 4.48 13.24
N PHE A 410 6.52 5.35 12.76
CA PHE A 410 5.24 4.96 12.15
C PHE A 410 5.44 3.89 11.06
N GLY A 411 4.53 2.92 11.01
CA GLY A 411 4.76 1.60 10.41
C GLY A 411 5.06 0.56 11.49
N HIS A 412 6.05 0.82 12.34
CA HIS A 412 6.58 -0.14 13.32
C HIS A 412 6.18 0.14 14.78
N ASN A 413 5.53 1.28 15.05
CA ASN A 413 5.07 1.68 16.38
C ASN A 413 3.85 0.87 16.86
N SER A 414 3.78 0.61 18.17
CA SER A 414 2.62 -0.07 18.78
C SER A 414 1.54 0.90 19.25
N VAL A 415 1.89 2.16 19.53
CA VAL A 415 0.96 3.22 19.97
C VAL A 415 1.16 4.46 19.11
N ASN A 416 0.08 5.07 18.62
CA ASN A 416 0.08 6.28 17.80
C ASN A 416 0.24 7.54 18.66
N SER A 417 1.42 7.70 19.25
CA SER A 417 1.85 8.88 19.99
C SER A 417 3.38 8.90 20.06
N LEU A 418 4.00 10.07 20.18
CA LEU A 418 5.45 10.19 20.17
C LEU A 418 5.99 9.74 21.52
N HIS A 419 6.82 8.71 21.53
CA HIS A 419 7.46 8.25 22.75
C HIS A 419 8.89 7.82 22.45
N LEU A 420 9.83 8.41 23.18
CA LEU A 420 11.23 8.06 23.17
C LEU A 420 11.47 6.94 24.18
N HIS A 421 11.95 5.80 23.73
CA HIS A 421 12.37 4.71 24.60
C HIS A 421 13.74 5.07 25.20
N MET A 422 13.79 5.16 26.52
CA MET A 422 15.00 5.29 27.32
C MET A 422 15.38 3.91 27.85
N VAL A 423 16.50 3.36 27.39
CA VAL A 423 16.91 1.97 27.65
C VAL A 423 18.27 1.96 28.32
N ASP A 424 18.39 1.32 29.47
CA ASP A 424 19.69 1.07 30.10
C ASP A 424 20.43 -0.05 29.36
N MET A 425 21.43 0.35 28.58
CA MET A 425 22.15 -0.56 27.66
C MET A 425 23.03 -1.57 28.39
N LYS A 426 23.34 -1.34 29.68
CA LYS A 426 24.12 -2.30 30.49
C LYS A 426 23.31 -3.55 30.86
N ALA A 427 21.98 -3.44 30.85
CA ALA A 427 21.07 -4.50 31.30
C ALA A 427 19.91 -4.70 30.31
N VAL A 428 20.24 -4.87 29.02
CA VAL A 428 19.24 -5.19 27.98
C VAL A 428 18.75 -6.62 28.08
N GLY A 429 17.45 -6.81 27.88
CA GLY A 429 16.80 -8.11 27.86
C GLY A 429 16.56 -8.67 26.46
N PRO A 430 16.01 -9.90 26.35
CA PRO A 430 15.71 -10.54 25.07
C PRO A 430 14.78 -9.72 24.16
N THR A 431 13.82 -8.99 24.73
CA THR A 431 12.89 -8.14 23.96
C THR A 431 13.61 -7.02 23.20
N PHE A 432 14.70 -6.45 23.73
CA PHE A 432 15.49 -5.46 22.98
C PHE A 432 16.01 -6.02 21.66
N ARG A 433 16.56 -7.24 21.71
CA ARG A 433 17.12 -7.93 20.53
C ARG A 433 16.01 -8.28 19.53
N LYS A 434 14.88 -8.79 20.02
CA LYS A 434 13.70 -9.11 19.20
C LYS A 434 13.16 -7.89 18.45
N LEU A 435 13.20 -6.71 19.08
CA LEU A 435 12.67 -5.46 18.51
C LEU A 435 13.75 -4.59 17.85
N GLU A 436 14.99 -5.06 17.75
CA GLU A 436 16.13 -4.27 17.23
C GLU A 436 15.86 -3.74 15.81
N TYR A 437 15.15 -4.50 14.98
CA TYR A 437 14.81 -4.14 13.61
C TYR A 437 14.01 -2.83 13.50
N LYS A 438 13.35 -2.40 14.57
CA LYS A 438 12.55 -1.17 14.62
C LYS A 438 12.98 -0.17 15.71
N ASN A 439 14.10 -0.42 16.37
CA ASN A 439 14.70 0.50 17.34
C ASN A 439 15.48 1.59 16.59
N CYS A 440 14.80 2.61 16.07
CA CYS A 440 15.45 3.71 15.33
C CYS A 440 16.13 4.69 16.30
N PRO A 441 17.47 4.84 16.29
CA PRO A 441 18.15 5.73 17.23
C PRO A 441 17.75 7.19 17.02
N LEU A 442 17.57 7.94 18.12
CA LEU A 442 17.27 9.38 18.07
C LEU A 442 18.28 10.15 17.21
N ASN A 443 19.57 9.81 17.28
CA ASN A 443 20.62 10.47 16.49
C ASN A 443 20.50 10.18 14.98
N ALA A 444 19.93 9.04 14.59
CA ALA A 444 19.68 8.74 13.18
C ALA A 444 18.58 9.66 12.61
N ILE A 445 17.54 9.90 13.41
CA ILE A 445 16.44 10.82 13.06
C ILE A 445 16.95 12.26 13.00
N LEU A 446 17.66 12.72 14.04
CA LEU A 446 18.29 14.05 14.06
C LEU A 446 19.16 14.30 12.83
N LYS A 447 20.01 13.32 12.47
CA LYS A 447 20.87 13.41 11.29
C LYS A 447 20.06 13.68 10.02
N VAL A 448 18.98 12.92 9.79
CA VAL A 448 18.15 13.10 8.58
C VAL A 448 17.47 14.47 8.57
N LEU A 449 16.92 14.94 9.70
CA LEU A 449 16.27 16.26 9.76
C LEU A 449 17.29 17.40 9.55
N GLN A 450 18.50 17.27 10.08
CA GLN A 450 19.58 18.25 9.88
C GLN A 450 20.05 18.27 8.42
N GLU A 451 20.12 17.12 7.75
CA GLU A 451 20.42 17.05 6.32
C GLU A 451 19.31 17.69 5.47
N GLU A 452 18.03 17.44 5.79
CA GLU A 452 16.89 18.10 5.13
C GLU A 452 16.93 19.62 5.31
N MET A 453 17.23 20.09 6.52
CA MET A 453 17.42 21.51 6.80
C MET A 453 18.57 22.10 5.98
N ALA A 454 19.74 21.43 5.95
CA ALA A 454 20.89 21.88 5.19
C ALA A 454 20.59 21.95 3.68
N GLN A 455 19.83 20.99 3.15
CA GLN A 455 19.36 21.01 1.76
C GLN A 455 18.50 22.26 1.50
N LEU A 456 17.54 22.56 2.37
CA LEU A 456 16.70 23.76 2.23
C LEU A 456 17.51 25.05 2.33
N GLN A 457 18.51 25.11 3.22
CA GLN A 457 19.39 26.27 3.37
C GLN A 457 20.31 26.47 2.16
N SER A 458 20.65 25.39 1.45
CA SER A 458 21.47 25.46 0.23
C SER A 458 20.70 25.95 -1.00
N LEU A 459 19.37 25.97 -0.96
CA LEU A 459 18.55 26.53 -2.03
C LEU A 459 18.74 28.06 -2.07
N PRO A 460 18.97 28.66 -3.25
CA PRO A 460 19.11 30.10 -3.40
C PRO A 460 17.94 30.86 -2.76
N ARG A 461 18.25 31.78 -1.83
CA ARG A 461 17.25 32.71 -1.27
C ARG A 461 16.69 33.55 -2.42
N GLY A 462 15.44 33.29 -2.82
CA GLY A 462 14.77 33.97 -3.93
C GLY A 462 13.85 33.08 -4.76
N LEU A 463 13.99 31.75 -4.70
CA LEU A 463 13.00 30.84 -5.33
C LEU A 463 11.69 30.76 -4.53
N ASP A 464 11.75 30.93 -3.21
CA ASP A 464 10.56 30.99 -2.33
C ASP A 464 9.77 32.31 -2.49
N GLN A 465 10.35 33.32 -3.16
CA GLN A 465 9.68 34.57 -3.55
C GLN A 465 9.24 34.59 -5.01
N ILE A 466 9.36 33.48 -5.76
CA ILE A 466 8.52 33.29 -6.94
C ILE A 466 7.12 33.01 -6.39
N GLU A 467 6.44 34.10 -6.03
CA GLU A 467 5.06 34.10 -5.59
C GLU A 467 4.22 33.26 -6.56
N ALA A 468 3.15 32.68 -6.03
CA ALA A 468 2.09 31.97 -6.73
C ALA A 468 1.37 32.78 -7.85
N SER A 469 2.00 33.85 -8.35
CA SER A 469 1.62 34.61 -9.54
C SER A 469 2.41 34.21 -10.79
N ALA A 470 3.43 33.33 -10.70
CA ALA A 470 4.08 32.82 -11.90
C ALA A 470 3.07 31.91 -12.63
N GLU A 471 2.51 32.39 -13.74
CA GLU A 471 1.65 31.58 -14.61
C GLU A 471 2.37 30.26 -14.91
N LEU A 472 1.80 29.16 -14.41
CA LEU A 472 2.24 27.83 -14.76
C LEU A 472 1.75 27.57 -16.19
N LEU A 473 2.68 27.33 -17.09
CA LEU A 473 2.40 26.82 -18.42
C LEU A 473 2.26 25.31 -18.32
N GLU A 474 1.04 24.84 -18.52
CA GLU A 474 0.73 23.42 -18.67
C GLU A 474 0.91 23.02 -20.14
N LEU A 475 1.92 22.18 -20.37
CA LEU A 475 2.31 21.67 -21.67
C LEU A 475 1.87 20.22 -21.79
N ASN A 476 1.10 19.89 -22.83
CA ASN A 476 0.83 18.50 -23.19
C ASN A 476 1.89 18.05 -24.19
N VAL A 477 2.75 17.11 -23.78
CA VAL A 477 3.87 16.62 -24.58
C VAL A 477 3.72 15.12 -24.80
N GLY A 478 3.23 14.74 -25.99
CA GLY A 478 3.03 13.33 -26.34
C GLY A 478 2.03 12.59 -25.43
N GLY A 479 1.06 13.30 -24.85
CA GLY A 479 0.04 12.74 -23.95
C GLY A 479 0.35 12.88 -22.45
N GLU A 480 1.54 13.36 -22.08
CA GLU A 480 1.89 13.66 -20.69
C GLU A 480 1.78 15.17 -20.39
N LEU A 481 1.26 15.50 -19.21
CA LEU A 481 1.07 16.87 -18.74
C LEU A 481 2.28 17.35 -17.94
N LEU A 482 2.88 18.47 -18.36
CA LEU A 482 4.05 19.07 -17.73
C LEU A 482 3.74 20.50 -17.29
N ALA A 483 3.85 20.79 -16.00
CA ALA A 483 3.71 22.15 -15.47
C ALA A 483 5.09 22.81 -15.32
N ILE A 484 5.32 23.92 -16.01
CA ILE A 484 6.54 24.73 -15.91
C ILE A 484 6.16 26.16 -15.57
N SER A 485 6.89 26.80 -14.63
CA SER A 485 6.69 28.24 -14.40
C SER A 485 7.23 29.04 -15.57
N GLU A 486 6.52 30.10 -15.97
CA GLU A 486 6.95 31.01 -17.03
C GLU A 486 8.38 31.53 -16.78
N GLN A 487 8.75 31.78 -15.53
CA GLN A 487 10.10 32.23 -15.16
C GLN A 487 11.18 31.17 -15.38
N CYS A 488 10.88 29.89 -15.11
CA CYS A 488 11.77 28.77 -15.45
C CYS A 488 11.95 28.68 -16.96
N PHE A 489 10.87 28.87 -17.72
CA PHE A 489 10.90 28.89 -19.18
C PHE A 489 11.69 30.09 -19.76
N LEU A 490 11.45 31.30 -19.24
CA LEU A 490 12.14 32.54 -19.61
C LEU A 490 13.64 32.47 -19.34
N SER A 491 14.04 31.79 -18.25
CA SER A 491 15.44 31.57 -17.94
C SER A 491 16.14 30.63 -18.94
N TRP A 492 15.38 29.86 -19.71
CA TRP A 492 15.91 28.91 -20.70
C TRP A 492 15.95 29.50 -22.11
N ASN A 493 14.84 30.06 -22.60
CA ASN A 493 14.80 30.67 -23.94
C ASN A 493 13.60 31.64 -24.11
N PRO A 494 13.81 32.97 -24.00
CA PRO A 494 12.72 33.94 -24.09
C PRO A 494 12.04 34.00 -25.47
N GLU A 495 12.73 33.65 -26.57
CA GLU A 495 12.16 33.69 -27.92
C GLU A 495 11.13 32.56 -28.16
N VAL A 496 11.28 31.42 -27.49
CA VAL A 496 10.37 30.28 -27.64
C VAL A 496 9.05 30.53 -26.92
N LEU A 497 9.05 31.31 -25.84
CA LEU A 497 7.86 31.58 -25.04
C LEU A 497 6.79 32.34 -25.84
N GLU A 498 7.20 33.36 -26.60
CA GLU A 498 6.29 34.10 -27.49
C GLU A 498 5.69 33.17 -28.56
N GLY A 499 6.48 32.23 -29.07
CA GLY A 499 6.00 31.20 -29.99
C GLY A 499 5.00 30.22 -29.35
N LEU A 500 5.17 29.89 -28.06
CA LEU A 500 4.25 29.03 -27.30
C LEU A 500 2.94 29.73 -26.96
N LYS A 501 2.99 31.02 -26.60
CA LYS A 501 1.78 31.82 -26.35
C LYS A 501 0.87 31.90 -27.58
N ALA A 502 1.45 31.79 -28.78
CA ALA A 502 0.72 31.76 -30.06
C ALA A 502 0.21 30.37 -30.48
N LYS A 503 0.54 29.29 -29.75
CA LYS A 503 0.15 27.92 -30.12
C LYS A 503 -1.32 27.63 -29.75
N PRO A 504 -1.99 26.72 -30.49
CA PRO A 504 -3.34 26.28 -30.15
C PRO A 504 -3.39 25.66 -28.75
N ARG A 505 -4.45 25.99 -28.01
CA ARG A 505 -4.75 25.39 -26.71
C ARG A 505 -5.84 24.33 -26.87
N ASP A 506 -5.78 23.27 -26.07
CA ASP A 506 -6.85 22.28 -26.00
C ASP A 506 -8.09 22.82 -25.24
N GLY A 507 -9.14 21.99 -25.12
CA GLY A 507 -10.38 22.37 -24.42
C GLY A 507 -10.22 22.63 -22.92
N GLN A 508 -9.05 22.33 -22.35
CA GLN A 508 -8.70 22.57 -20.95
C GLN A 508 -7.73 23.76 -20.78
N GLY A 509 -7.27 24.35 -21.89
CA GLY A 509 -6.40 25.51 -21.90
C GLY A 509 -4.90 25.19 -22.00
N HIS A 510 -4.52 23.93 -22.17
CA HIS A 510 -3.12 23.50 -22.25
C HIS A 510 -2.52 23.76 -23.62
N ILE A 511 -1.23 24.09 -23.69
CA ILE A 511 -0.53 24.28 -24.96
C ILE A 511 -0.10 22.91 -25.49
N PHE A 512 -0.55 22.56 -26.70
CA PHE A 512 -0.22 21.29 -27.32
C PHE A 512 1.14 21.34 -28.02
N LEU A 513 2.05 20.48 -27.60
CA LEU A 513 3.34 20.28 -28.25
C LEU A 513 3.36 18.92 -28.94
N ASP A 514 3.29 18.96 -30.27
CA ASP A 514 3.42 17.77 -31.12
C ASP A 514 4.88 17.32 -31.16
N LEU A 515 5.28 16.65 -30.08
CA LEU A 515 6.60 16.05 -29.92
C LEU A 515 6.42 14.53 -29.74
N PRO A 516 7.28 13.72 -30.37
CA PRO A 516 7.24 12.28 -30.18
C PRO A 516 7.50 11.93 -28.70
N ALA A 517 6.63 11.10 -28.12
CA ALA A 517 6.61 10.82 -26.67
C ALA A 517 7.92 10.15 -26.17
N ALA A 518 8.52 9.27 -26.97
CA ALA A 518 9.70 8.51 -26.54
C ALA A 518 10.97 9.39 -26.39
N PRO A 519 11.34 10.26 -27.36
CA PRO A 519 12.45 11.21 -27.17
C PRO A 519 12.25 12.20 -26.02
N VAL A 520 11.01 12.67 -25.82
CA VAL A 520 10.66 13.57 -24.71
C VAL A 520 10.84 12.88 -23.37
N LYS A 521 10.35 11.64 -23.24
CA LYS A 521 10.53 10.84 -22.04
C LYS A 521 12.01 10.63 -21.71
N VAL A 522 12.85 10.33 -22.71
CA VAL A 522 14.31 10.20 -22.54
C VAL A 522 14.93 11.52 -22.05
N LEU A 523 14.49 12.66 -22.58
CA LEU A 523 14.95 13.97 -22.15
C LEU A 523 14.50 14.31 -20.71
N LEU A 524 13.24 14.04 -20.37
CA LEU A 524 12.68 14.24 -19.02
C LEU A 524 13.38 13.34 -18.01
N ASP A 525 13.62 12.08 -18.35
CA ASP A 525 14.39 11.14 -17.52
C ASP A 525 15.84 11.61 -17.36
N ALA A 526 16.47 12.15 -18.41
CA ALA A 526 17.80 12.73 -18.34
C ALA A 526 17.86 14.01 -17.47
N LEU A 527 16.84 14.87 -17.53
CA LEU A 527 16.71 16.07 -16.70
C LEU A 527 16.48 15.72 -15.23
N ARG A 528 15.57 14.77 -14.95
CA ARG A 528 15.35 14.20 -13.60
C ARG A 528 16.64 13.61 -13.04
N MET A 529 17.38 12.85 -13.84
CA MET A 529 18.67 12.27 -13.45
C MET A 529 19.77 13.33 -13.27
N ARG A 530 19.76 14.42 -14.04
CA ARG A 530 20.69 15.56 -13.86
C ARG A 530 20.39 16.32 -12.58
N GLN A 531 19.12 16.55 -12.26
CA GLN A 531 18.68 17.18 -11.02
C GLN A 531 19.06 16.33 -9.78
N LEU A 532 18.79 15.02 -9.84
CA LEU A 532 19.20 14.05 -8.80
C LEU A 532 20.72 14.00 -8.61
N ARG A 533 21.52 14.28 -9.65
CA ARG A 533 23.00 14.21 -9.59
C ARG A 533 23.66 15.55 -9.27
N GLN A 534 23.03 16.67 -9.60
CA GLN A 534 23.43 18.00 -9.09
C GLN A 534 23.29 18.04 -7.57
N GLN A 535 22.29 17.35 -7.01
CA GLN A 535 22.17 17.09 -5.57
C GLN A 535 23.30 16.22 -5.00
N GLN A 536 24.10 15.54 -5.83
CA GLN A 536 25.23 14.67 -5.44
C GLN A 536 26.62 15.26 -5.76
N GLY A 537 26.71 16.52 -6.23
CA GLY A 537 27.97 17.24 -6.39
C GLY A 537 28.94 16.73 -7.47
N LYS A 538 28.48 15.93 -8.44
CA LYS A 538 29.32 15.44 -9.56
C LYS A 538 28.92 16.08 -10.88
N THR A 539 29.84 16.82 -11.51
CA THR A 539 29.68 17.29 -12.89
C THR A 539 30.24 16.26 -13.85
N LEU A 540 29.40 15.71 -14.74
CA LEU A 540 29.82 14.76 -15.76
C LEU A 540 29.26 15.21 -17.11
N GLN A 541 30.11 15.25 -18.14
CA GLN A 541 29.67 15.43 -19.52
C GLN A 541 28.95 14.15 -19.99
N LEU A 542 27.62 14.23 -20.13
CA LEU A 542 26.81 13.15 -20.69
C LEU A 542 27.06 13.04 -22.20
N ARG A 543 27.65 11.92 -22.63
CA ARG A 543 27.62 11.48 -24.03
C ARG A 543 26.42 10.57 -24.21
N CYS A 544 25.32 11.10 -24.71
CA CYS A 544 24.19 10.31 -25.19
C CYS A 544 24.41 10.01 -26.68
N VAL A 545 24.04 8.81 -27.13
CA VAL A 545 23.96 8.52 -28.57
C VAL A 545 22.64 9.11 -29.02
N VAL A 546 22.72 10.18 -29.81
CA VAL A 546 21.57 11.03 -30.14
C VAL A 546 21.16 10.75 -31.57
N ASP A 547 19.95 10.20 -31.75
CA ASP A 547 19.31 10.14 -33.06
C ASP A 547 18.78 11.51 -33.50
N GLU A 548 18.28 11.60 -34.72
CA GLU A 548 17.87 12.86 -35.35
C GLU A 548 16.58 13.43 -34.73
N ASP A 549 15.72 12.56 -34.18
CA ASP A 549 14.49 12.93 -33.48
C ASP A 549 14.79 13.59 -32.14
N LEU A 550 15.73 13.04 -31.36
CA LEU A 550 16.16 13.62 -30.09
C LEU A 550 16.93 14.94 -30.29
N ARG A 551 17.67 15.10 -31.40
CA ARG A 551 18.25 16.40 -31.79
C ARG A 551 17.18 17.43 -32.14
N THR A 552 16.13 17.01 -32.83
CA THR A 552 15.02 17.90 -33.23
C THR A 552 14.25 18.37 -31.99
N VAL A 553 13.92 17.46 -31.08
CA VAL A 553 13.29 17.79 -29.79
C VAL A 553 14.20 18.69 -28.95
N ALA A 554 15.49 18.36 -28.84
CA ALA A 554 16.46 19.19 -28.14
C ALA A 554 16.57 20.60 -28.73
N LYS A 555 16.56 20.73 -30.07
CA LYS A 555 16.60 22.02 -30.78
C LYS A 555 15.33 22.85 -30.55
N VAL A 556 14.14 22.22 -30.60
CA VAL A 556 12.87 22.88 -30.28
C VAL A 556 12.84 23.37 -28.84
N LEU A 557 13.51 22.66 -27.93
CA LEU A 557 13.62 23.00 -26.52
C LEU A 557 14.85 23.85 -26.16
N GLY A 558 15.61 24.35 -27.16
CA GLY A 558 16.75 25.26 -26.93
C GLY A 558 18.05 24.63 -26.45
N PHE A 559 18.19 23.30 -26.52
CA PHE A 559 19.42 22.59 -26.16
C PHE A 559 20.34 22.40 -27.38
N SER A 560 21.64 22.64 -27.18
CA SER A 560 22.69 22.27 -28.14
C SER A 560 23.28 20.91 -27.80
N ILE A 561 23.15 19.95 -28.71
CA ILE A 561 23.79 18.63 -28.62
C ILE A 561 25.04 18.61 -29.50
N SER A 562 26.22 18.60 -28.89
CA SER A 562 27.51 18.47 -29.60
C SER A 562 27.98 17.00 -29.62
N GLY A 563 28.07 16.38 -30.80
CA GLY A 563 28.64 15.04 -31.00
C GLY A 563 28.69 14.61 -32.49
N PRO A 564 29.74 13.88 -32.92
CA PRO A 564 29.97 13.60 -34.34
C PRO A 564 28.93 12.66 -34.95
N THR A 565 28.48 13.02 -36.15
CA THR A 565 27.76 12.18 -37.11
C THR A 565 28.77 11.33 -37.87
N GLN A 566 29.12 10.15 -37.35
CA GLN A 566 29.69 9.11 -38.20
C GLN A 566 28.92 7.81 -38.01
N TRP A 567 27.98 7.60 -38.92
CA TRP A 567 27.51 6.27 -39.26
C TRP A 567 28.67 5.53 -39.94
N GLN A 568 29.24 4.54 -39.27
CA GLN A 568 29.86 3.43 -39.99
C GLN A 568 28.82 2.31 -40.10
N PRO A 569 28.51 1.82 -41.31
CA PRO A 569 27.67 0.65 -41.45
C PRO A 569 28.43 -0.55 -40.87
N VAL A 570 27.82 -1.24 -39.91
CA VAL A 570 28.29 -2.58 -39.51
C VAL A 570 28.04 -3.49 -40.71
N ALA A 571 29.10 -3.73 -41.48
CA ALA A 571 29.15 -4.81 -42.44
C ALA A 571 29.01 -6.14 -41.67
N VAL A 572 27.95 -6.90 -41.97
CA VAL A 572 27.89 -8.32 -41.64
C VAL A 572 28.91 -9.03 -42.54
N ALA A 573 30.15 -9.12 -42.08
CA ALA A 573 31.15 -10.00 -42.62
C ALA A 573 31.09 -11.33 -41.85
N VAL A 574 30.30 -12.27 -42.37
CA VAL A 574 30.52 -13.69 -42.09
C VAL A 574 31.79 -14.08 -42.84
N ALA A 575 32.88 -14.24 -42.11
CA ALA A 575 34.05 -14.98 -42.58
C ALA A 575 34.47 -15.94 -41.48
N GLY A 576 33.96 -17.16 -41.57
CA GLY A 576 34.43 -18.29 -40.80
C GLY A 576 35.85 -18.66 -41.21
N ALA A 577 36.66 -18.99 -40.21
CA ALA A 577 37.88 -19.75 -40.38
C ALA A 577 37.59 -21.21 -39.99
N ALA A 578 37.37 -22.05 -40.99
CA ALA A 578 37.69 -23.48 -40.96
C ALA A 578 37.71 -23.99 -42.41
N LEU A 579 38.91 -24.00 -42.96
CA LEU A 579 39.25 -24.53 -44.28
C LEU A 579 39.21 -26.06 -44.25
N ALA A 580 38.88 -26.65 -45.40
CA ALA A 580 39.12 -28.04 -45.79
C ALA A 580 38.21 -29.10 -45.15
N THR A 581 37.27 -29.65 -45.94
CA THR A 581 37.39 -30.95 -46.63
C THR A 581 36.04 -31.23 -47.33
N PHE A 582 36.06 -31.90 -48.49
CA PHE A 582 34.90 -32.46 -49.22
C PHE A 582 34.02 -31.49 -50.03
N VAL A 583 34.41 -31.15 -51.26
CA VAL A 583 33.73 -31.64 -52.50
C VAL A 583 34.75 -31.57 -53.65
N ALA A 584 35.64 -32.56 -53.69
CA ALA A 584 36.26 -33.02 -54.92
C ALA A 584 35.77 -34.46 -55.13
N LEU A 585 34.50 -34.63 -55.50
CA LEU A 585 33.93 -35.85 -56.11
C LEU A 585 32.42 -35.66 -56.34
N ARG A 586 32.05 -35.13 -57.52
CA ARG A 586 31.01 -35.71 -58.39
C ARG A 586 30.91 -34.95 -59.72
N ARG A 587 31.95 -35.15 -60.55
CA ARG A 587 31.78 -35.44 -61.97
C ARG A 587 32.61 -36.67 -62.30
N LYS A 588 32.08 -37.83 -61.90
CA LYS A 588 32.18 -39.15 -62.55
C LYS A 588 31.35 -40.14 -61.73
N GLN A 589 30.39 -40.75 -62.42
CA GLN A 589 29.37 -41.72 -61.98
C GLN A 589 28.25 -41.17 -61.10
#